data_AF-A0A258SQY8-F1
#
_entry.id   AF-A0A258SQY8-F1
#
_cell.length_a   1.000
_cell.length_b   1.000
_cell.length_c   1.000
_cell.angle_alpha   90.00
_cell.angle_beta   90.00
_cell.angle_gamma   90.00
#
_symmetry.space_group_name_H-M   'P 1'
#
loop_
_entity.id
_entity.type
_entity.pdbx_description
1 polymer ?
#
loop_
_entity_poly.entity_id
_entity_poly.type
_entity_poly.pdbx_seq_one_letter_code
_entity_poly.pdbx_strand_id
1 'polypeptide(L)' 'RDPHIGGGYSCALPGKAHVRGRLFAPLAERILFAGEAVSEHAFSTCHGAHLSGQAAARSVISLLKGAA' A
#
# COMPACT_ATOMS: atom_id res chain seq x y z
N ARG A 1 -10.77 17.13 -14.19
CA ARG A 1 -10.08 15.85 -13.90
C ARG A 1 -8.68 16.18 -13.41
N ASP A 2 -8.29 15.70 -12.24
CA ASP A 2 -6.93 15.90 -11.74
C ASP A 2 -6.00 14.80 -12.31
N PRO A 3 -4.90 15.16 -13.01
CA PRO A 3 -3.99 14.19 -13.62
C PRO A 3 -3.20 13.36 -12.61
N HIS A 4 -3.09 13.80 -11.35
CA HIS A 4 -2.31 13.10 -10.31
C HIS A 4 -3.14 12.14 -9.46
N ILE A 5 -4.47 12.29 -9.43
CA ILE A 5 -5.34 11.48 -8.56
C ILE A 5 -6.04 10.36 -9.34
N GLY A 6 -6.49 10.60 -10.57
CA GLY A 6 -7.08 9.56 -11.43
C GLY A 6 -8.43 8.97 -10.94
N GLY A 7 -8.96 9.41 -9.80
CA GLY A 7 -10.20 8.91 -9.18
C GLY A 7 -10.47 9.55 -7.81
N GLY A 8 -11.42 9.00 -7.04
CA GLY A 8 -11.69 9.44 -5.66
C GLY A 8 -10.89 8.65 -4.64
N TYR A 9 -11.20 7.36 -4.51
CA TYR A 9 -10.53 6.42 -3.61
C TYR A 9 -10.70 4.98 -4.10
N SER A 10 -9.86 4.07 -3.62
CA SER A 10 -9.93 2.65 -3.97
C SER A 10 -11.17 1.96 -3.40
N CYS A 11 -11.75 1.00 -4.14
CA CYS A 11 -12.75 0.07 -3.62
C CYS A 11 -12.56 -1.30 -4.28
N ALA A 12 -12.83 -2.37 -3.54
CA ALA A 12 -12.80 -3.71 -4.13
C ALA A 12 -14.06 -3.95 -4.95
N LEU A 13 -13.90 -4.56 -6.13
CA LEU A 13 -15.03 -5.08 -6.87
C LEU A 13 -15.71 -6.22 -6.08
N PRO A 14 -17.02 -6.46 -6.28
CA PRO A 14 -17.72 -7.57 -5.63
C PRO A 14 -16.97 -8.90 -5.79
N GLY A 15 -16.75 -9.59 -4.67
CA GLY A 15 -16.02 -10.87 -4.62
C GLY A 15 -14.49 -10.77 -4.74
N LYS A 16 -13.90 -9.56 -4.84
CA LYS A 16 -12.46 -9.36 -5.05
C LYS A 16 -11.71 -8.76 -3.86
N ALA A 17 -12.35 -8.62 -2.70
CA ALA A 17 -11.72 -8.05 -1.50
C ALA A 17 -10.39 -8.74 -1.13
N HIS A 18 -10.32 -10.06 -1.24
CA HIS A 18 -9.13 -10.86 -0.94
C HIS A 18 -7.90 -10.55 -1.82
N VAL A 19 -8.08 -9.90 -2.97
CA VAL A 19 -6.97 -9.59 -3.90
C VAL A 19 -6.12 -8.42 -3.41
N ARG A 20 -6.62 -7.59 -2.48
CA ARG A 20 -5.92 -6.41 -1.93
C ARG A 20 -4.51 -6.73 -1.44
N GLY A 21 -4.36 -7.78 -0.62
CA GLY A 21 -3.05 -8.15 -0.07
C GLY A 21 -2.04 -8.51 -1.16
N ARG A 22 -2.49 -9.13 -2.25
CA ARG A 22 -1.62 -9.51 -3.37
C ARG A 22 -1.22 -8.32 -4.24
N LEU A 23 -2.13 -7.36 -4.44
CA LEU A 23 -1.90 -6.20 -5.32
C LEU A 23 -0.74 -5.32 -4.82
N PHE A 24 -0.54 -5.26 -3.50
CA PHE A 24 0.46 -4.39 -2.87
C PHE A 24 1.59 -5.16 -2.20
N ALA A 25 1.75 -6.44 -2.53
CA ALA A 25 2.91 -7.21 -2.12
C ALA A 25 4.19 -6.54 -2.65
N PRO A 26 5.29 -6.51 -1.88
CA PRO A 26 6.57 -5.99 -2.35
C PRO A 26 7.02 -6.66 -3.65
N LEU A 27 7.53 -5.88 -4.60
CA LEU A 27 8.08 -6.40 -5.85
C LEU A 27 9.60 -6.52 -5.75
N ALA A 28 10.08 -7.75 -5.93
CA ALA A 28 11.50 -8.11 -5.98
C ALA A 28 12.32 -7.57 -4.80
N GLU A 29 11.70 -7.44 -3.62
CA GLU A 29 12.32 -6.90 -2.39
C GLU A 29 12.97 -5.51 -2.57
N ARG A 30 12.54 -4.77 -3.61
CA ARG A 30 13.12 -3.48 -4.00
C ARG A 30 12.06 -2.38 -4.08
N ILE A 31 10.86 -2.75 -4.51
CA ILE A 31 9.73 -1.82 -4.61
C ILE A 31 8.70 -2.19 -3.55
N LEU A 32 8.46 -1.26 -2.64
CA LEU A 32 7.46 -1.39 -1.59
C LEU A 32 6.36 -0.36 -1.84
N PHE A 33 5.12 -0.72 -1.51
CA PHE A 33 3.96 0.11 -1.73
C PHE A 33 3.42 0.67 -0.42
N ALA A 34 2.91 1.90 -0.46
CA ALA A 34 2.21 2.56 0.64
C ALA A 34 1.06 3.41 0.10
N GLY A 35 0.13 3.81 0.98
CA GLY A 35 -1.02 4.64 0.65
C GLY A 35 -2.34 4.02 1.07
N GLU A 36 -3.44 4.77 0.93
CA GLU A 36 -4.78 4.32 1.35
C GLU A 36 -5.15 2.96 0.74
N ALA A 37 -4.77 2.77 -0.53
CA ALA A 37 -5.10 1.55 -1.26
C ALA A 37 -4.37 0.32 -0.68
N VAL A 38 -3.26 0.50 0.01
CA VAL A 38 -2.44 -0.61 0.55
C VAL A 38 -2.99 -1.17 1.87
N SER A 39 -3.80 -0.41 2.60
CA SER A 39 -4.27 -0.83 3.93
C SER A 39 -5.31 -1.96 3.86
N GLU A 40 -5.05 -3.11 4.45
CA GLU A 40 -5.98 -4.25 4.44
C GLU A 40 -7.33 -3.93 5.09
N HIS A 41 -7.32 -3.12 6.16
CA HIS A 41 -8.51 -2.85 6.98
C HIS A 41 -8.97 -1.40 6.98
N ALA A 42 -8.10 -0.43 6.65
CA ALA A 42 -8.39 1.00 6.71
C ALA A 42 -8.24 1.68 5.34
N PHE A 43 -8.70 1.01 4.29
CA PHE A 43 -8.65 1.56 2.93
C PHE A 43 -9.56 2.76 2.73
N SER A 44 -9.26 3.58 1.71
CA SER A 44 -9.97 4.83 1.41
C SER A 44 -9.88 5.89 2.53
N THR A 45 -8.98 5.70 3.52
CA THR A 45 -8.82 6.63 4.65
C THR A 45 -7.42 7.23 4.74
N CYS A 46 -7.32 8.45 5.26
CA CYS A 46 -6.04 9.09 5.58
C CYS A 46 -5.26 8.31 6.66
N HIS A 47 -5.95 7.74 7.65
CA HIS A 47 -5.32 6.93 8.69
C HIS A 47 -4.65 5.67 8.11
N GLY A 48 -5.33 4.95 7.21
CA GLY A 48 -4.75 3.80 6.53
C GLY A 48 -3.56 4.16 5.63
N ALA A 49 -3.61 5.32 4.96
CA ALA A 49 -2.45 5.85 4.22
C ALA A 49 -1.26 6.13 5.14
N HIS A 50 -1.49 6.75 6.29
CA HIS A 50 -0.45 7.04 7.27
C HIS A 50 0.19 5.76 7.83
N LEU A 51 -0.63 4.81 8.29
CA LEU A 51 -0.14 3.55 8.87
C LEU A 51 0.62 2.70 7.84
N SER A 52 0.11 2.60 6.61
CA SER A 52 0.80 1.86 5.54
C SER A 52 2.14 2.50 5.18
N GLY A 53 2.23 3.84 5.17
CA GLY A 53 3.49 4.56 4.98
C GLY A 53 4.53 4.22 6.06
N GLN A 54 4.13 4.24 7.33
CA GLN A 54 5.03 3.84 8.41
C GLN A 54 5.47 2.37 8.29
N ALA A 55 4.57 1.47 7.90
CA ALA A 55 4.88 0.05 7.72
C ALA A 55 5.91 -0.15 6.58
N ALA A 56 5.68 0.47 5.42
CA ALA A 56 6.61 0.41 4.30
C ALA A 56 7.99 0.98 4.66
N ALA A 57 8.05 2.10 5.39
CA ALA A 57 9.30 2.69 5.87
C ALA A 57 10.08 1.73 6.79
N ARG A 58 9.39 1.05 7.73
CA ARG A 58 10.02 0.02 8.57
C ARG A 58 10.57 -1.13 7.76
N SER A 59 9.82 -1.61 6.76
CA SER A 59 10.28 -2.66 5.85
C SER A 59 11.52 -2.24 5.05
N VAL A 60 11.55 -1.01 4.52
CA VAL A 60 12.74 -0.45 3.83
C VAL A 60 13.94 -0.46 4.76
N ILE A 61 13.81 0.06 5.98
CA ILE A 61 14.91 0.08 6.97
C ILE A 61 15.42 -1.34 7.25
N SER A 62 14.51 -2.31 7.39
CA SER A 62 14.88 -3.72 7.61
C SER A 62 15.65 -4.29 6.43
N LEU A 63 15.19 -4.06 5.20
CA LEU A 63 15.85 -4.55 3.99
C LEU A 63 17.25 -3.95 3.83
N LEU A 64 17.39 -2.65 4.07
CA LEU A 64 18.69 -1.97 3.98
C LEU A 64 19.68 -2.44 5.05
N LYS A 65 19.21 -2.80 6.25
CA LYS A 65 20.06 -3.36 7.31
C LYS A 65 20.47 -4.81 7.06
N GLY A 66 19.63 -5.61 6.40
CA GLY A 66 19.91 -7.01 6.06
C GLY A 66 20.71 -7.20 4.76
N ALA A 67 20.85 -6.16 3.96
CA ALA A 67 21.64 -6.16 2.73
C ALA A 67 23.11 -5.71 2.94
N ALA A 68 23.51 -5.42 4.18
CA ALA A 68 24.86 -5.05 4.58
C ALA A 68 25.73 -6.28 4.87
#